data_AF-X1QZZ6-F1
#
_entry.id   AF-X1QZZ6-F1
#
_cell.length_a   1.000
_cell.length_b   1.000
_cell.length_c   1.000
_cell.angle_alpha   90.00
_cell.angle_beta   90.00
_cell.angle_gamma   90.00
#
_symmetry.space_group_name_H-M   'P 1'
#
loop_
_entity.id
_entity.type
_entity.pdbx_description
1 polymer ?
#
loop_
_entity_poly.entity_id
_entity_poly.type
_entity_poly.pdbx_seq_one_letter_code
_entity_poly.pdbx_strand_id
1 'polypeptide(L)'
;WADIDGDGKGELITGKRVRGHGGRDPGANEPACLFYYKWNNAERKFVRHTISGPGGGVGTGMQIRVADLNGDGQPDIAVSGKSGTWLLINEGKKK
;
A
#
# COMPACT_ATOMS: atom_id res chain seq x y z
N TRP A 1 -3.49 -4.10 8.05
CA TRP A 1 -3.62 -2.94 8.95
C TRP A 1 -2.27 -2.82 9.65
N ALA A 2 -1.70 -1.62 9.73
CA ALA A 2 -0.42 -1.36 10.40
C ALA A 2 -0.27 0.15 10.63
N ASP A 3 0.35 0.55 11.74
CA ASP A 3 0.71 1.95 12.00
C ASP A 3 1.96 2.28 11.21
N ILE A 4 1.80 2.90 10.04
CA ILE A 4 2.92 3.15 9.11
C ILE A 4 3.46 4.57 9.21
N ASP A 5 2.76 5.46 9.92
CA ASP A 5 3.18 6.84 10.12
C ASP A 5 3.60 7.17 11.57
N GLY A 6 3.56 6.17 12.46
CA GLY A 6 4.09 6.20 13.82
C GLY A 6 3.20 6.95 14.81
N ASP A 7 1.91 7.12 14.51
CA ASP A 7 0.99 7.89 15.36
C ASP A 7 0.24 7.05 16.41
N GLY A 8 0.53 5.74 16.47
CA GLY A 8 -0.10 4.78 17.37
C GLY A 8 -1.44 4.24 16.85
N LYS A 9 -1.88 4.60 15.64
CA LYS A 9 -3.10 4.10 15.00
C LYS A 9 -2.74 3.43 13.68
N GLY A 10 -3.45 2.35 13.36
CA GLY A 10 -3.16 1.62 12.13
C GLY A 10 -3.89 2.16 10.91
N GLU A 11 -3.18 2.23 9.80
CA GLU A 11 -3.70 2.49 8.47
C GLU A 11 -4.16 1.22 7.76
N LEU A 12 -5.10 1.38 6.82
CA LEU A 12 -5.45 0.36 5.84
C LEU A 12 -4.56 0.50 4.60
N ILE A 13 -3.78 -0.54 4.30
CA ILE A 13 -2.95 -0.58 3.09
C ILE A 13 -3.63 -1.48 2.06
N THR A 14 -3.82 -0.97 0.86
CA THR A 14 -4.41 -1.74 -0.24
C THR A 14 -4.03 -1.15 -1.58
N GLY A 15 -4.23 -1.92 -2.64
CA GLY A 15 -3.85 -1.53 -3.99
C GLY A 15 -4.51 -2.38 -5.05
N LYS A 16 -4.10 -2.15 -6.30
CA LYS A 16 -4.64 -2.90 -7.43
C LYS A 16 -4.04 -4.30 -7.49
N ARG A 17 -4.90 -5.31 -7.41
CA ARG A 17 -4.60 -6.65 -7.90
C ARG A 17 -4.82 -6.70 -9.40
N VAL A 18 -3.76 -6.42 -10.15
CA VAL A 18 -3.79 -6.44 -11.63
C VAL A 18 -4.24 -7.81 -12.12
N ARG A 19 -5.24 -7.82 -13.02
CA ARG A 19 -5.84 -9.03 -13.61
C ARG A 19 -6.20 -10.10 -12.56
N GLY A 20 -6.92 -9.73 -11.50
CA GLY A 20 -7.30 -10.62 -10.39
C GLY A 20 -7.80 -12.00 -10.81
N HIS A 21 -8.72 -12.05 -11.78
CA HIS A 21 -9.25 -13.30 -12.36
C HIS A 21 -8.84 -13.49 -13.82
N GLY A 22 -7.54 -13.29 -14.10
CA GLY A 22 -6.97 -13.59 -15.42
C GLY A 22 -7.30 -12.58 -16.53
N GLY A 23 -7.87 -11.41 -16.19
CA GLY A 23 -8.09 -10.32 -17.15
C GLY A 23 -9.55 -10.05 -17.52
N ARG A 24 -10.50 -10.82 -16.96
CA ARG A 24 -11.92 -10.74 -17.32
C ARG A 24 -12.73 -9.73 -16.49
N ASP A 25 -12.18 -9.28 -15.37
CA ASP A 25 -12.84 -8.33 -14.49
C ASP A 25 -12.90 -6.93 -15.10
N PRO A 26 -13.97 -6.16 -14.86
CA PRO A 26 -13.95 -4.72 -15.08
C PRO A 26 -12.72 -4.08 -14.42
N GLY A 27 -12.01 -3.26 -15.19
CA GLY A 27 -10.77 -2.63 -14.75
C GLY A 27 -9.59 -3.59 -14.58
N ALA A 28 -9.62 -4.83 -15.08
CA ALA A 28 -8.51 -5.77 -14.91
C ALA A 28 -7.15 -5.25 -15.44
N ASN A 29 -7.21 -4.37 -16.45
CA ASN A 29 -6.06 -3.71 -17.09
C ASN A 29 -5.82 -2.29 -16.56
N GLU A 30 -6.56 -1.83 -15.56
CA GLU A 30 -6.22 -0.59 -14.87
C GLU A 30 -4.81 -0.70 -14.30
N PRO A 31 -4.06 0.42 -14.31
CA PRO A 31 -2.68 0.42 -13.89
C PRO A 31 -2.53 -0.04 -12.43
N ALA A 32 -1.38 -0.66 -12.15
CA ALA A 32 -0.96 -0.97 -10.79
C ALA A 32 -0.90 0.32 -9.94
N CYS A 33 -1.32 0.20 -8.70
CA CYS A 33 -1.24 1.25 -7.69
C CYS A 33 -1.25 0.64 -6.28
N LEU A 34 -0.71 1.39 -5.32
CA LEU A 34 -0.69 1.06 -3.91
C LEU A 34 -0.94 2.33 -3.09
N PHE A 35 -1.84 2.22 -2.12
CA PHE A 35 -2.27 3.32 -1.26
C PHE A 35 -2.28 2.86 0.19
N TYR A 36 -2.22 3.84 1.10
CA TYR A 36 -2.72 3.66 2.45
C TYR A 36 -3.86 4.62 2.74
N TYR A 37 -4.69 4.26 3.69
CA TYR A 37 -5.86 5.01 4.10
C TYR A 37 -5.82 5.21 5.60
N LYS A 38 -5.85 6.48 6.01
CA LYS A 38 -5.88 6.90 7.40
C LYS A 38 -7.31 7.23 7.82
N TRP A 39 -7.75 6.76 8.98
CA TRP A 39 -9.06 7.10 9.51
C TRP A 39 -9.08 8.51 10.11
N ASN A 40 -9.81 9.43 9.48
CA ASN A 40 -10.13 10.73 10.06
C ASN A 40 -11.42 10.60 10.90
N ASN A 41 -11.25 10.58 12.22
CA ASN A 41 -12.35 10.42 13.16
C ASN A 41 -13.30 11.63 13.20
N ALA A 42 -12.78 12.84 12.99
CA ALA A 42 -13.60 14.06 13.00
C ALA A 42 -14.57 14.09 11.82
N GLU A 43 -14.09 13.69 10.65
CA GLU A 43 -14.89 13.69 9.41
C GLU A 43 -15.60 12.35 9.14
N ARG A 44 -15.30 11.32 9.94
CA ARG A 44 -15.78 9.93 9.75
C ARG A 44 -15.47 9.39 8.35
N LYS A 45 -14.25 9.62 7.88
CA LYS A 45 -13.82 9.27 6.52
C LYS A 45 -12.41 8.68 6.53
N PHE A 46 -12.17 7.80 5.56
CA PHE A 46 -10.80 7.42 5.21
C PHE A 46 -10.18 8.46 4.29
N VAL A 47 -9.03 9.00 4.69
CA VAL A 47 -8.18 9.86 3.85
C VAL A 47 -7.18 8.97 3.13
N ARG A 48 -7.18 9.02 1.81
CA ARG A 48 -6.27 8.23 0.97
C ARG A 48 -4.94 8.95 0.80
N HIS A 49 -3.84 8.21 0.95
CA HIS A 49 -2.49 8.64 0.68
C HIS A 49 -1.83 7.71 -0.34
N THR A 50 -1.05 8.29 -1.25
CA THR A 50 -0.40 7.56 -2.34
C THR A 50 0.96 7.03 -1.89
N ILE A 51 1.15 5.72 -2.03
CA ILE A 51 2.48 5.08 -1.95
C ILE A 51 3.04 4.96 -3.37
N SER A 52 2.28 4.35 -4.26
CA SER A 52 2.56 4.29 -5.70
C SER A 52 1.28 4.60 -6.47
N GLY A 53 1.30 5.70 -7.23
CA GLY A 53 0.16 6.10 -8.03
C GLY A 53 -0.13 5.13 -9.19
N PRO A 54 -1.29 5.27 -9.85
CA PRO A 54 -1.58 4.64 -11.12
C PRO A 54 -0.41 4.82 -12.11
N GLY A 55 0.22 3.71 -12.52
CA GLY A 55 1.34 3.71 -13.46
C GLY A 55 2.72 3.70 -12.79
N GLY A 56 2.79 3.82 -11.46
CA GLY A 56 4.03 3.71 -10.69
C GLY A 56 4.58 2.28 -10.55
N GLY A 57 3.93 1.29 -11.16
CA GLY A 57 4.42 -0.09 -11.27
C GLY A 57 4.15 -0.98 -10.04
N VAL A 58 3.93 -0.41 -8.86
CA VAL A 58 3.67 -1.21 -7.66
C VAL A 58 2.19 -1.54 -7.54
N GLY A 59 1.87 -2.84 -7.59
CA GLY A 59 0.55 -3.40 -7.33
C GLY A 59 0.65 -4.47 -6.25
N THR A 60 -0.47 -5.11 -5.93
CA THR A 60 -0.51 -6.13 -4.89
C THR A 60 -1.19 -7.42 -5.36
N GLY A 61 -0.93 -8.50 -4.63
CA GLY A 61 -1.61 -9.77 -4.76
C GLY A 61 -2.67 -9.90 -3.68
N MET A 62 -2.67 -11.04 -3.00
CA MET A 62 -3.53 -11.26 -1.82
C MET A 62 -2.80 -10.99 -0.50
N GLN A 63 -1.48 -10.81 -0.56
CA GLN A 63 -0.64 -10.62 0.62
C GLN A 63 0.00 -9.25 0.57
N ILE A 64 -0.15 -8.53 1.68
CA ILE A 64 0.55 -7.28 2.00
C ILE A 64 1.16 -7.53 3.38
N ARG A 65 2.47 -7.44 3.48
CA ARG A 65 3.20 -7.60 4.74
C ARG A 65 3.84 -6.29 5.14
N VAL A 66 3.86 -6.04 6.43
CA VAL A 66 4.39 -4.82 7.03
C VAL A 66 5.24 -5.23 8.22
N ALA A 67 6.48 -4.78 8.24
CA ALA A 67 7.45 -5.02 9.30
C ALA A 67 8.60 -4.02 9.13
N ASP A 68 9.30 -3.71 10.21
CA ASP A 68 10.60 -3.05 10.11
C ASP A 68 11.62 -4.05 9.54
N LEU A 69 12.04 -3.86 8.29
CA LEU A 69 12.91 -4.81 7.58
C LEU A 69 14.35 -4.30 7.48
N ASN A 70 14.58 -3.00 7.64
CA ASN A 70 15.89 -2.37 7.61
C ASN A 70 16.46 -2.04 9.02
N GLY A 71 15.65 -2.18 10.07
CA GLY A 71 16.02 -1.94 11.46
C GLY A 71 16.04 -0.47 11.88
N ASP A 72 15.36 0.42 11.15
CA ASP A 72 15.34 1.86 11.45
C ASP A 72 14.16 2.29 12.36
N GLY A 73 13.36 1.33 12.81
CA GLY A 73 12.17 1.55 13.64
C GLY A 73 10.94 2.00 12.86
N GLN A 74 11.03 2.11 11.53
CA GLN A 74 9.92 2.48 10.65
C GLN A 74 9.45 1.23 9.90
N PRO A 75 8.16 0.93 9.88
CA PRO A 75 7.68 -0.25 9.20
C PRO A 75 7.73 -0.08 7.68
N ASP A 76 8.40 -1.02 7.03
CA ASP A 76 8.48 -1.19 5.58
C ASP A 76 7.30 -2.02 5.05
N ILE A 77 7.08 -1.98 3.74
CA ILE A 77 6.00 -2.72 3.08
C ILE A 77 6.57 -3.71 2.08
N ALA A 78 6.16 -4.97 2.18
CA ALA A 78 6.43 -6.00 1.19
C ALA A 78 5.12 -6.44 0.50
N VAL A 79 5.11 -6.37 -0.83
CA VAL A 79 3.98 -6.81 -1.67
C VAL A 79 4.47 -7.67 -2.83
N SER A 80 3.65 -8.65 -3.19
CA SER A 80 3.88 -9.48 -4.38
C SER A 80 2.63 -9.48 -5.25
N GLY A 81 2.76 -9.23 -6.54
CA GLY A 81 1.65 -9.23 -7.48
C GLY A 81 2.10 -9.45 -8.92
N LYS A 82 1.18 -9.27 -9.87
CA LYS A 82 1.49 -9.45 -11.30
C LYS A 82 2.41 -8.38 -11.88
N SER A 83 2.64 -7.28 -11.15
CA SER A 83 3.63 -6.28 -11.52
C SER A 83 5.00 -6.51 -10.88
N GLY A 84 5.19 -7.62 -10.15
CA GLY A 84 6.46 -7.98 -9.51
C GLY A 84 6.33 -8.17 -7.99
N THR A 85 7.46 -8.45 -7.37
CA THR A 85 7.64 -8.46 -5.92
C THR A 85 8.42 -7.21 -5.52
N TRP A 86 7.85 -6.42 -4.62
CA TRP A 86 8.36 -5.11 -4.24
C TRP A 86 8.59 -5.07 -2.73
N LEU A 87 9.74 -4.53 -2.36
CA LEU A 87 10.03 -4.04 -1.01
C LEU A 87 10.04 -2.51 -1.09
N LEU A 88 9.20 -1.87 -0.29
CA LEU A 88 9.12 -0.42 -0.17
C LEU A 88 9.65 0.00 1.18
N ILE A 89 10.77 0.74 1.17
CA ILE A 89 11.42 1.23 2.38
C ILE A 89 10.73 2.51 2.85
N ASN A 90 10.40 2.57 4.13
CA ASN A 90 9.78 3.74 4.74
C ASN A 90 10.85 4.74 5.18
N GLU A 91 11.07 5.80 4.40
CA GLU A 91 12.05 6.86 4.73
C GLU A 91 11.59 7.79 5.86
N GLY A 92 10.35 7.64 6.35
CA GLY A 92 9.77 8.52 7.35
C GLY A 92 9.36 9.88 6.82
N LYS A 93 8.93 10.73 7.75
CA LYS A 93 8.66 12.14 7.45
C LYS A 93 10.01 12.87 7.37
N LYS A 94 10.34 13.37 6.18
CA LYS A 94 11.43 14.36 6.04
C LYS A 94 11.12 15.54 6.94
N LYS A 95 12.05 15.88 7.83
CA LYS A 95 11.97 17.07 8.69
C LYS A 95 12.07 18.34 7.87
#